data_AF-A0AB38G4S1-F1
#
_entry.id   AF-A0AB38G4S1-F1
#
_cell.length_a   1.000
_cell.length_b   1.000
_cell.length_c   1.000
_cell.angle_alpha   90.00
_cell.angle_beta   90.00
_cell.angle_gamma   90.00
#
_symmetry.space_group_name_H-M   'P 1'
#
loop_
_entity.id
_entity.type
_entity.pdbx_description
1 polymer ?
#
loop_
_entity_poly.entity_id
_entity_poly.type
_entity_poly.pdbx_seq_one_letter_code
_entity_poly.pdbx_strand_id
1 'polypeptide(L)' 'MKLLMKIKNEIERGTDMMIKLYAINVISGNYQYAKIPKVLKPKVKAQIALMVEDDELLAELTKEDTAE' A
#
# COMPACT_ATOMS: atom_id res chain seq x y z
N MET A 1 27.14 -4.16 15.04
CA MET A 1 26.45 -4.24 13.73
C MET A 1 25.26 -5.21 13.71
N LYS A 2 25.36 -6.42 14.28
CA LYS A 2 24.27 -7.43 14.23
C LYS A 2 22.91 -6.94 14.79
N LEU A 3 22.93 -6.16 15.88
CA LEU A 3 21.70 -5.61 16.48
C LEU A 3 21.01 -4.57 15.58
N LEU A 4 21.78 -3.64 15.01
CA LEU A 4 21.24 -2.61 14.09
C LEU A 4 20.62 -3.25 12.84
N MET A 5 21.24 -4.32 12.32
CA MET A 5 20.72 -5.05 11.17
C MET A 5 19.42 -5.78 11.51
N LYS A 6 19.30 -6.35 12.71
CA LYS A 6 18.06 -6.97 13.19
C LYS A 6 16.93 -5.94 13.31
N ILE A 7 17.20 -4.78 13.92
CA ILE A 7 16.21 -3.70 14.07
C ILE A 7 15.76 -3.19 12.70
N LYS A 8 16.70 -2.95 11.77
CA LYS A 8 16.38 -2.56 10.40
C LYS A 8 15.45 -3.56 9.72
N ASN A 9 15.78 -4.86 9.80
CA ASN A 9 14.96 -5.91 9.20
C ASN A 9 13.55 -5.98 9.80
N GLU A 10 13.40 -5.78 11.12
CA GLU A 10 12.09 -5.75 11.78
C GLU A 10 11.25 -4.55 11.32
N ILE A 11 11.86 -3.36 11.22
CA ILE A 11 11.19 -2.15 10.72
C ILE A 11 10.76 -2.33 9.25
N GLU A 12 11.64 -2.88 8.40
CA GLU A 12 11.33 -3.14 6.99
C GLU A 12 10.18 -4.13 6.85
N ARG A 13 10.18 -5.22 7.65
CA ARG A 13 9.08 -6.19 7.67
C ARG A 13 7.76 -5.60 8.17
N GLY A 14 7.80 -4.77 9.22
CA GLY A 14 6.61 -4.08 9.72
C GLY A 14 6.04 -3.14 8.67
N THR A 15 6.91 -2.40 7.99
CA THR A 15 6.52 -1.47 6.91
C THR A 15 5.91 -2.21 5.72
N ASP A 16 6.51 -3.33 5.31
CA ASP A 16 5.99 -4.20 4.24
C ASP A 16 4.60 -4.76 4.58
N MET A 17 4.41 -5.21 5.81
CA MET A 17 3.11 -5.72 6.29
C MET A 17 2.03 -4.63 6.25
N MET A 18 2.36 -3.41 6.67
CA MET A 18 1.42 -2.28 6.62
C MET A 18 1.01 -1.95 5.19
N ILE A 19 1.95 -1.96 4.23
CA ILE A 19 1.66 -1.71 2.81
C ILE A 19 0.68 -2.75 2.26
N LYS A 20 0.89 -4.04 2.58
CA LYS A 20 -0.01 -5.13 2.18
C LYS A 20 -1.40 -5.00 2.79
N LEU A 21 -1.51 -4.63 4.07
CA LEU A 21 -2.79 -4.38 4.72
C LEU A 21 -3.54 -3.21 4.07
N TYR A 22 -2.85 -2.12 3.71
CA TYR A 22 -3.47 -1.03 2.95
C TYR A 22 -3.97 -1.50 1.59
N ALA A 23 -3.17 -2.26 0.84
CA ALA A 23 -3.58 -2.78 -0.47
C ALA A 23 -4.84 -3.65 -0.38
N ILE A 24 -4.87 -4.61 0.56
CA ILE A 24 -6.02 -5.49 0.78
C ILE A 24 -7.27 -4.69 1.16
N ASN A 25 -7.14 -3.70 2.06
CA ASN A 25 -8.28 -2.90 2.48
C ASN A 25 -8.82 -1.99 1.37
N VAL A 26 -7.95 -1.50 0.47
CA VAL A 26 -8.38 -0.76 -0.73
C VAL A 26 -9.13 -1.68 -1.69
N ILE A 27 -8.57 -2.85 -2.01
CA ILE A 27 -9.22 -3.83 -2.90
C ILE A 27 -10.57 -4.29 -2.34
N SER A 28 -10.65 -4.47 -1.02
CA SER A 28 -11.88 -4.89 -0.34
C SER A 28 -12.92 -3.76 -0.20
N GLY A 29 -12.61 -2.53 -0.62
CA GLY A 29 -13.49 -1.37 -0.46
C GLY A 29 -13.62 -0.85 0.99
N ASN A 30 -12.81 -1.36 1.92
CA ASN A 30 -12.85 -0.98 3.33
C ASN A 30 -12.02 0.27 3.64
N TYR A 31 -11.17 0.71 2.72
CA TYR A 31 -10.34 1.90 2.89
C TYR A 31 -10.10 2.62 1.55
N GLN A 32 -10.11 3.96 1.57
CA GLN A 32 -9.88 4.76 0.36
C GLN A 32 -8.39 4.94 0.10
N TYR A 33 -7.94 4.70 -1.14
CA TYR A 33 -6.55 4.94 -1.55
C TYR A 33 -6.12 6.40 -1.34
N ALA A 34 -7.04 7.36 -1.51
CA ALA A 34 -6.80 8.79 -1.26
C ALA A 34 -6.31 9.10 0.17
N LYS A 35 -6.78 8.33 1.17
CA LYS A 35 -6.46 8.48 2.60
C LYS A 35 -5.14 7.82 3.02
N ILE A 36 -4.44 7.18 2.09
CA ILE A 36 -3.14 6.56 2.38
C ILE A 36 -2.07 7.66 2.48
N PRO A 37 -1.13 7.58 3.44
CA PRO A 37 -0.02 8.52 3.52
C PRO A 37 0.76 8.63 2.20
N LYS A 38 1.05 9.86 1.77
CA LYS A 38 1.72 10.15 0.47
C LYS A 38 3.00 9.33 0.25
N VAL A 39 3.76 9.06 1.31
CA VAL A 39 5.02 8.30 1.26
C VAL A 39 4.78 6.81 0.96
N LEU A 40 3.64 6.25 1.37
CA LEU A 40 3.30 4.85 1.18
C LEU A 40 2.48 4.58 -0.09
N LYS A 41 1.77 5.60 -0.61
CA LYS A 41 0.93 5.51 -1.82
C LYS A 41 1.61 4.77 -3.00
N PRO A 42 2.83 5.12 -3.44
CA PRO A 42 3.46 4.43 -4.57
C PRO A 42 3.68 2.94 -4.31
N LYS A 43 4.06 2.58 -3.09
CA LYS A 43 4.29 1.19 -2.69
C LYS A 43 2.99 0.40 -2.57
N VAL A 44 1.94 1.04 -2.04
CA VAL A 44 0.60 0.43 -1.97
C VAL A 44 0.03 0.23 -3.36
N LYS A 45 0.15 1.21 -4.28
CA LYS A 45 -0.28 1.06 -5.67
C LYS A 45 0.43 -0.09 -6.38
N ALA A 46 1.75 -0.21 -6.21
CA ALA A 46 2.49 -1.34 -6.74
C ALA A 46 1.99 -2.69 -6.17
N GLN A 47 1.66 -2.73 -4.88
CA GLN A 47 1.12 -3.94 -4.25
C GLN A 47 -0.30 -4.28 -4.73
N ILE A 48 -1.15 -3.27 -4.97
CA ILE A 48 -2.49 -3.46 -5.55
C ILE A 48 -2.37 -3.99 -6.98
N ALA A 49 -1.46 -3.42 -7.79
CA ALA A 49 -1.21 -3.88 -9.15
C ALA A 49 -0.82 -5.38 -9.19
N LEU A 50 0.02 -5.82 -8.26
CA LEU A 50 0.40 -7.23 -8.11
C LEU A 50 -0.75 -8.14 -7.65
N MET A 51 -1.78 -7.61 -6.99
CA MET A 51 -2.91 -8.40 -6.47
C MET A 51 -4.09 -8.46 -7.42
N VAL A 52 -4.27 -7.44 -8.25
CA VAL A 52 -5.43 -7.26 -9.11
C VAL A 52 -5.18 -7.77 -10.53
N GLU A 53 -3.93 -7.72 -11.01
CA GLU A 53 -3.51 -8.17 -12.35
C GLU A 53 -4.33 -7.57 -13.52
N ASP A 54 -5.10 -6.51 -13.26
CA ASP A 54 -5.98 -5.79 -14.20
C ASP A 54 -5.76 -4.26 -14.07
N ASP A 55 -5.35 -3.64 -15.17
CA ASP A 55 -5.02 -2.22 -15.23
C ASP A 55 -6.25 -1.29 -15.12
N GLU A 56 -7.43 -1.73 -15.58
CA GLU A 56 -8.67 -0.94 -15.48
C GLU A 56 -9.15 -0.89 -14.03
N LEU A 57 -9.15 -2.05 -13.36
CA LEU A 57 -9.52 -2.14 -11.95
C LEU A 57 -8.49 -1.44 -11.05
N LEU A 58 -7.19 -1.50 -11.38
CA LEU A 58 -6.15 -0.73 -10.69
C LEU A 58 -6.39 0.77 -10.81
N ALA A 59 -6.77 1.26 -12.00
CA ALA A 59 -7.09 2.66 -12.19
C ALA A 59 -8.28 3.07 -11.33
N GLU A 60 -9.33 2.26 -11.28
CA GLU A 60 -10.51 2.52 -10.45
C GLU A 60 -10.19 2.56 -8.95
N LEU A 61 -9.48 1.55 -8.44
CA LEU A 61 -9.12 1.44 -7.02
C LEU A 61 -8.11 2.50 -6.57
N THR A 62 -7.32 3.06 -7.50
CA THR A 62 -6.33 4.09 -7.21
C THR A 62 -6.76 5.50 -7.61
N LYS A 63 -8.03 5.69 -8.01
CA LYS A 63 -8.62 7.01 -8.17
C LYS A 63 -8.48 7.78 -6.86
N GLU A 64 -7.91 8.97 -6.97
CA GLU A 64 -7.95 9.93 -5.88
C GLU A 64 -9.29 10.66 -5.97
N ASP A 65 -10.08 10.63 -4.90
CA ASP A 65 -11.26 11.48 -4.80
C ASP A 65 -10.77 12.94 -4.85
N THR A 66 -10.93 13.59 -6.00
CA THR A 66 -10.98 15.04 -6.09
C THR A 66 -12.32 15.49 -5.53
N ALA A 67 -12.50 15.38 -4.23
CA ALA A 67 -13.53 16.12 -3.50
C ALA A 67 -12.79 17.20 -2.70
N GLU A 68 -13.07 18.44 -3.06
CA GLU A 68 -12.66 19.68 -2.39
C GLU A 68 -12.85 19.64 -0.87
#